data_AF-A0A7Z9XI17-F1
#
_entry.id   AF-A0A7Z9XI17-F1
#
_cell.length_a   1.000
_cell.length_b   1.000
_cell.length_c   1.000
_cell.angle_alpha   90.00
_cell.angle_beta   90.00
_cell.angle_gamma   90.00
#
_symmetry.space_group_name_H-M   'P 1'
#
loop_
_entity.id
_entity.type
_entity.pdbx_description
1 polymer ?
#
loop_
_entity_poly.entity_id
_entity_poly.type
_entity_poly.pdbx_seq_one_letter_code
_entity_poly.pdbx_strand_id
1 'polypeptide(L)'
;MKRAKLIRIKERVIQNLFLVVALASIVILALIVVFLFREGVPIFKQVSVTDFLFGKYWYPTYEPPEFGIFPLIVASIVVTLIASLIAVPLGLLSAIYVSEIAGIRVKEILKPVIELLASLPSVVIGFFGMVVVAPFLQEVFDIPTGLNTLNASVMLALM
;
A
#
# COMPACT_ATOMS: atom_id res chain seq x y z
N MET A 1 34.68 -31.34 22.49
CA MET A 1 34.00 -30.46 23.48
C MET A 1 34.08 -28.95 23.16
N LYS A 2 35.25 -28.36 22.82
CA LYS A 2 35.35 -26.89 22.57
C LYS A 2 34.48 -26.37 21.41
N ARG A 3 34.37 -27.13 20.31
CA ARG A 3 33.58 -26.75 19.11
C ARG A 3 32.08 -26.61 19.40
N ALA A 4 31.51 -27.49 20.23
CA ALA A 4 30.10 -27.43 20.64
C ALA A 4 29.79 -26.23 21.55
N LYS A 5 30.75 -25.80 22.39
CA LYS A 5 30.61 -24.61 23.24
C LYS A 5 30.61 -23.32 22.42
N LEU A 6 31.48 -23.24 21.39
CA LEU A 6 31.51 -22.11 20.45
C LEU A 6 30.21 -21.98 19.64
N ILE A 7 29.62 -23.10 19.20
CA ILE A 7 28.33 -23.10 18.49
C ILE A 7 27.21 -22.56 19.39
N ARG A 8 27.10 -23.05 20.64
CA ARG A 8 26.09 -22.57 21.61
C ARG A 8 26.22 -21.07 21.95
N ILE A 9 27.45 -20.55 22.04
CA ILE A 9 27.68 -19.12 22.29
C ILE A 9 27.24 -18.30 21.08
N LYS A 10 27.61 -18.71 19.86
CA LYS A 10 27.17 -18.03 18.63
C LYS A 10 25.65 -18.02 18.50
N GLU A 11 25.02 -19.15 18.76
CA GLU A 11 23.56 -19.30 18.72
C GLU A 11 22.88 -18.38 19.72
N ARG A 12 23.38 -18.30 20.97
CA ARG A 12 22.85 -17.39 21.99
C ARG A 12 23.04 -15.91 21.64
N VAL A 13 24.16 -15.56 21.02
CA VAL A 13 24.40 -14.18 20.53
C VAL A 13 23.41 -13.82 19.43
N ILE A 14 23.21 -14.70 18.45
CA ILE A 14 22.24 -14.49 17.37
C ILE A 14 20.82 -14.40 17.93
N GLN A 15 20.44 -15.30 18.85
CA GLN A 15 19.13 -15.28 19.49
C GLN A 15 18.88 -13.98 20.25
N ASN A 16 19.86 -13.49 21.02
CA ASN A 16 19.74 -12.23 21.74
C ASN A 16 19.70 -11.03 20.79
N LEU A 17 20.47 -11.05 19.69
CA LEU A 17 20.43 -10.02 18.66
C LEU A 17 19.04 -9.92 18.03
N PHE A 18 18.47 -11.05 17.59
CA PHE A 18 17.12 -11.08 17.04
C PHE A 18 16.07 -10.64 18.05
N LEU A 19 16.22 -11.02 19.32
CA LEU A 19 15.33 -10.56 20.39
C LEU A 19 15.41 -9.03 20.56
N VAL A 20 16.62 -8.46 20.58
CA VAL A 20 16.81 -7.00 20.69
C VAL A 20 16.23 -6.27 19.47
N VAL A 21 16.47 -6.77 18.26
CA VAL A 21 15.91 -6.17 17.03
C VAL A 21 14.38 -6.25 17.03
N ALA A 22 13.80 -7.37 17.43
CA ALA A 22 12.36 -7.53 17.54
C ALA A 22 11.76 -6.59 18.59
N LEU A 23 12.36 -6.51 19.79
CA LEU A 23 11.93 -5.58 20.84
C LEU A 23 12.08 -4.12 20.39
N ALA A 24 13.18 -3.76 19.74
CA ALA A 24 13.38 -2.41 19.20
C ALA A 24 12.31 -2.06 18.17
N SER A 25 11.98 -2.97 17.26
CA SER A 25 10.90 -2.78 16.27
C SER A 25 9.55 -2.51 16.95
N ILE A 26 9.19 -3.30 17.96
CA ILE A 26 7.94 -3.12 18.72
C ILE A 26 7.94 -1.77 19.45
N VAL A 27 9.06 -1.42 20.10
CA VAL A 27 9.19 -0.14 20.82
C VAL A 27 9.08 1.04 19.85
N ILE A 28 9.75 0.99 18.70
CA ILE A 28 9.67 2.04 17.68
C ILE A 28 8.24 2.18 17.15
N LEU A 29 7.56 1.07 16.84
CA LEU A 29 6.15 1.09 16.43
C LEU A 29 5.26 1.74 17.50
N ALA A 30 5.44 1.37 18.76
CA ALA A 30 4.70 1.96 19.87
C ALA A 30 4.97 3.47 19.99
N LEU A 31 6.22 3.92 19.84
CA LEU A 31 6.57 5.33 19.84
C LEU A 31 5.92 6.09 18.69
N ILE A 32 5.87 5.51 17.48
CA ILE A 32 5.18 6.10 16.33
C ILE A 32 3.68 6.26 16.63
N VAL A 33 3.04 5.23 17.18
CA VAL A 33 1.62 5.30 17.56
C VAL A 33 1.38 6.40 18.59
N VAL A 34 2.18 6.45 19.66
CA VAL A 34 2.07 7.50 20.69
C VAL A 34 2.27 8.90 20.08
N PHE A 35 3.26 9.05 19.19
CA PHE A 35 3.54 10.30 18.50
C PHE A 35 2.34 10.75 17.64
N LEU A 36 1.76 9.86 16.85
CA LEU A 36 0.58 10.16 16.01
C LEU A 36 -0.62 10.61 16.85
N PHE A 37 -0.89 9.97 17.99
CA PHE A 37 -1.97 10.41 18.88
C PHE A 37 -1.67 11.77 19.52
N ARG A 38 -0.43 11.98 19.97
CA ARG A 38 -0.02 13.24 20.60
C ARG A 38 -0.18 14.43 19.66
N GLU A 39 0.24 14.29 18.40
CA GLU A 39 0.14 15.35 17.38
C GLU A 39 -1.25 15.43 16.73
N GLY A 40 -1.98 14.31 16.65
CA GLY A 40 -3.29 14.23 16.01
C GLY A 40 -4.46 14.70 16.88
N VAL A 41 -4.50 14.33 18.17
CA VAL A 41 -5.61 14.67 19.08
C VAL A 41 -5.91 16.18 19.21
N PRO A 42 -4.91 17.10 19.18
CA PRO A 42 -5.17 18.55 19.23
C PRO A 42 -6.13 19.07 18.16
N ILE A 43 -6.33 18.36 17.05
CA ILE A 43 -7.26 18.73 15.98
C ILE A 43 -8.71 18.87 16.48
N PHE A 44 -9.09 18.08 17.48
CA PHE A 44 -10.45 18.07 18.03
C PHE A 44 -10.79 19.33 18.85
N LYS A 45 -9.82 20.24 19.02
CA LYS A 45 -10.06 21.59 19.53
C LYS A 45 -10.67 22.51 18.47
N GLN A 46 -10.49 22.20 17.19
CA GLN A 46 -10.94 23.01 16.06
C GLN A 46 -12.09 22.35 15.29
N VAL A 47 -12.10 21.01 15.23
CA VAL A 47 -13.12 20.23 14.51
C VAL A 47 -13.82 19.26 15.44
N SER A 48 -15.14 19.15 15.33
CA SER A 48 -15.92 18.21 16.15
C SER A 48 -15.63 16.76 15.73
N VAL A 49 -15.82 15.79 16.64
CA VAL A 49 -15.64 14.36 16.32
C VAL A 49 -16.58 13.91 15.21
N THR A 50 -17.80 14.47 15.15
CA THR A 50 -18.77 14.17 14.11
C THR A 50 -18.34 14.69 12.74
N ASP A 51 -17.82 15.92 12.67
CA ASP A 51 -17.33 16.49 11.42
C ASP A 51 -16.03 15.81 10.96
N PHE A 52 -15.20 15.36 11.91
CA PHE A 52 -14.05 14.53 11.59
C PHE A 52 -14.47 13.18 10.98
N LEU A 53 -15.39 12.46 11.62
CA LEU A 53 -15.80 11.11 11.20
C LEU A 53 -16.71 11.08 9.97
N PHE A 54 -17.62 12.04 9.82
CA PHE A 54 -18.66 12.06 8.78
C PHE A 54 -18.56 13.27 7.84
N GLY A 55 -17.59 14.16 8.05
CA GLY A 55 -17.31 15.26 7.13
C GLY A 55 -17.00 14.74 5.73
N LYS A 56 -17.41 15.50 4.72
CA LYS A 56 -17.37 15.07 3.30
C LYS A 56 -16.12 15.53 2.56
N TYR A 57 -15.32 16.39 3.18
CA TYR A 57 -14.19 17.03 2.53
C TYR A 57 -12.93 16.92 3.38
N TRP A 58 -11.81 16.79 2.68
CA TRP A 58 -10.47 16.76 3.26
C TRP A 58 -9.68 17.93 2.69
N TYR A 59 -9.78 19.09 3.33
CA TYR A 59 -9.05 20.31 2.98
C TYR A 59 -8.35 20.92 4.20
N PRO A 60 -7.23 20.33 4.65
CA PRO A 60 -6.45 20.84 5.78
C PRO A 60 -5.91 22.26 5.61
N THR A 61 -5.76 22.72 4.37
CA THR A 61 -5.16 24.02 4.02
C THR A 61 -6.19 25.11 3.73
N TYR A 62 -7.50 24.81 3.82
CA TYR A 62 -8.56 25.80 3.64
C TYR A 62 -8.80 26.57 4.94
N GLU A 63 -9.41 27.75 4.83
CA GLU A 63 -9.87 28.53 5.99
C GLU A 63 -11.39 28.72 5.90
N PRO A 64 -12.20 28.12 6.80
CA PRO A 64 -11.81 27.20 7.87
C PRO A 64 -11.35 25.81 7.36
N PRO A 65 -10.46 25.10 8.07
CA PRO A 65 -9.95 23.82 7.62
C PRO A 65 -10.97 22.68 7.80
N GLU A 66 -10.98 21.74 6.86
CA GLU A 66 -11.89 20.59 6.86
C GLU A 66 -11.13 19.26 6.94
N PHE A 67 -11.49 18.42 7.92
CA PHE A 67 -10.80 17.16 8.22
C PHE A 67 -11.75 15.96 8.23
N GLY A 68 -12.62 15.85 7.21
CA GLY A 68 -13.53 14.72 7.05
C GLY A 68 -12.81 13.46 6.55
N ILE A 69 -12.74 12.41 7.37
CA ILE A 69 -12.09 11.14 7.00
C ILE A 69 -13.04 10.17 6.28
N PHE A 70 -14.35 10.42 6.29
CA PHE A 70 -15.34 9.53 5.68
C PHE A 70 -15.05 9.22 4.21
N PRO A 71 -14.77 10.21 3.32
CA PRO A 71 -14.45 9.94 1.93
C PRO A 71 -13.16 9.13 1.79
N LEU A 72 -12.18 9.31 2.68
CA LEU A 72 -10.92 8.56 2.64
C LEU A 72 -11.16 7.08 2.95
N ILE A 73 -12.01 6.78 3.94
CA ILE A 73 -12.39 5.41 4.28
C ILE A 73 -13.17 4.76 3.13
N VAL A 74 -14.20 5.44 2.64
CA VAL A 74 -15.04 4.93 1.54
C VAL A 74 -14.21 4.74 0.27
N ALA A 75 -13.40 5.73 -0.10
CA ALA A 75 -12.52 5.63 -1.26
C ALA A 75 -11.55 4.45 -1.13
N SER A 76 -10.93 4.25 0.04
CA SER A 76 -10.04 3.11 0.28
C SER A 76 -10.75 1.77 0.07
N ILE A 77 -11.93 1.60 0.67
CA ILE A 77 -12.72 0.37 0.53
C ILE A 77 -13.12 0.13 -0.93
N VAL A 78 -13.65 1.16 -1.61
CA VAL A 78 -14.10 1.04 -3.00
C VAL A 78 -12.92 0.73 -3.93
N VAL A 79 -11.80 1.44 -3.78
CA VAL A 79 -10.58 1.21 -4.58
C VAL A 79 -10.06 -0.21 -4.36
N THR A 80 -9.96 -0.66 -3.11
CA THR A 80 -9.51 -2.03 -2.81
C THR A 80 -10.45 -3.08 -3.39
N LEU A 81 -11.77 -2.89 -3.30
CA LEU A 81 -12.76 -3.82 -3.87
C LEU A 81 -12.65 -3.90 -5.39
N ILE A 82 -12.66 -2.76 -6.08
CA ILE A 82 -12.57 -2.73 -7.56
C ILE A 82 -11.22 -3.31 -8.00
N ALA A 83 -10.12 -2.94 -7.34
CA ALA A 83 -8.81 -3.47 -7.67
C ALA A 83 -8.75 -5.00 -7.48
N SER A 84 -9.30 -5.52 -6.37
CA SER A 84 -9.35 -6.97 -6.11
C SER A 84 -10.19 -7.71 -7.14
N LEU A 85 -11.33 -7.14 -7.56
CA LEU A 85 -12.18 -7.72 -8.60
C LEU A 85 -11.47 -7.84 -9.96
N ILE A 86 -10.45 -7.03 -10.22
CA ILE A 86 -9.65 -7.09 -11.44
C ILE A 86 -8.43 -8.00 -11.23
N ALA A 87 -7.65 -7.73 -10.18
CA ALA A 87 -6.36 -8.38 -9.94
C ALA A 87 -6.49 -9.87 -9.56
N VAL A 88 -7.48 -10.24 -8.74
CA VAL A 88 -7.66 -11.63 -8.29
C VAL A 88 -7.95 -12.58 -9.45
N PRO A 89 -8.97 -12.35 -10.31
CA PRO A 89 -9.23 -13.28 -11.41
C PRO A 89 -8.10 -13.30 -12.42
N LEU A 90 -7.52 -12.16 -12.79
CA LEU A 90 -6.40 -12.11 -13.74
C LEU A 90 -5.15 -12.79 -13.19
N GLY A 91 -4.81 -12.54 -11.93
CA GLY A 91 -3.68 -13.15 -11.25
C GLY A 91 -3.84 -14.66 -11.12
N LEU A 92 -5.03 -15.13 -10.73
CA LEU A 92 -5.32 -16.55 -10.60
C LEU A 92 -5.27 -17.28 -11.95
N LEU A 93 -5.92 -16.73 -12.98
CA LEU A 93 -5.91 -17.33 -14.32
C LEU A 93 -4.51 -17.34 -14.94
N SER A 94 -3.74 -16.27 -14.74
CA SER A 94 -2.35 -16.20 -15.19
C SER A 94 -1.47 -17.22 -14.47
N ALA A 95 -1.65 -17.38 -13.16
CA ALA A 95 -0.93 -18.37 -12.37
C ALA A 95 -1.23 -19.81 -12.85
N ILE A 96 -2.51 -20.15 -13.04
CA ILE A 96 -2.94 -21.46 -13.55
C ILE A 96 -2.37 -21.70 -14.95
N TYR A 97 -2.43 -20.70 -15.85
CA TYR A 97 -1.90 -20.84 -17.19
C TYR A 97 -0.40 -21.12 -17.17
N VAL A 98 0.38 -20.36 -16.40
CA VAL A 98 1.84 -20.51 -16.33
C VAL A 98 2.26 -21.80 -15.61
N SER A 99 1.47 -22.29 -14.65
CA SER A 99 1.80 -23.51 -13.90
C SER A 99 1.44 -24.78 -14.67
N GLU A 100 0.23 -24.84 -15.24
CA GLU A 100 -0.35 -26.08 -15.79
C GLU A 100 -0.37 -26.14 -17.32
N ILE A 101 -0.53 -25.00 -18.01
CA ILE A 101 -0.86 -24.98 -19.45
C ILE A 101 0.34 -24.56 -20.30
N ALA A 102 1.17 -23.63 -19.82
CA ALA A 102 2.25 -23.02 -20.58
C ALA A 102 3.39 -24.02 -20.86
N GLY A 103 3.76 -24.15 -22.13
CA GLY A 103 4.95 -24.90 -22.53
C GLY A 103 6.26 -24.24 -22.06
N ILE A 104 7.37 -25.01 -22.08
CA ILE A 104 8.69 -24.59 -21.55
C ILE A 104 9.11 -23.19 -22.03
N ARG A 105 9.06 -22.93 -23.34
CA ARG A 105 9.51 -21.64 -23.91
C ARG A 105 8.70 -20.45 -23.42
N VAL A 106 7.38 -20.61 -23.27
CA VAL A 106 6.50 -19.54 -22.80
C VAL A 106 6.76 -19.26 -21.32
N LYS A 107 6.97 -20.31 -20.53
CA LYS A 107 7.29 -20.22 -19.10
C LYS A 107 8.62 -19.50 -18.84
N GLU A 108 9.64 -19.76 -19.67
CA GLU A 108 10.94 -19.09 -19.59
C GLU A 108 10.89 -17.58 -19.86
N ILE A 109 9.89 -17.11 -20.61
CA ILE A 109 9.68 -15.69 -20.89
C ILE A 109 8.75 -15.05 -19.85
N LEU A 110 7.59 -15.67 -19.61
CA LEU A 110 6.57 -15.09 -18.74
C LEU A 110 7.02 -14.97 -17.28
N LYS A 111 7.74 -15.96 -16.75
CA LYS A 111 8.18 -15.92 -15.34
C LYS A 111 9.08 -14.71 -15.04
N PRO A 112 10.19 -14.48 -15.76
CA PRO A 112 11.00 -13.28 -15.54
C PRO A 112 10.20 -11.99 -15.73
N VAL A 113 9.31 -11.91 -16.73
CA VAL A 113 8.49 -10.71 -16.96
C VAL A 113 7.57 -10.43 -15.76
N ILE A 114 6.88 -11.46 -15.24
CA ILE A 114 6.01 -11.33 -14.07
C ILE A 114 6.83 -10.90 -12.83
N GLU A 115 7.99 -11.51 -12.61
CA GLU A 115 8.88 -11.16 -11.49
C GLU A 115 9.41 -9.72 -11.61
N LEU A 116 9.76 -9.28 -12.81
CA LEU A 116 10.19 -7.90 -13.07
C LEU A 116 9.05 -6.90 -12.85
N LEU A 117 7.83 -7.21 -13.31
CA LEU A 117 6.65 -6.36 -13.07
C LEU A 117 6.33 -6.25 -11.58
N ALA A 118 6.39 -7.36 -10.84
CA ALA A 118 6.18 -7.38 -9.39
C ALA A 118 7.30 -6.64 -8.60
N SER A 119 8.47 -6.46 -9.21
CA SER A 119 9.59 -5.71 -8.60
C SER A 119 9.49 -4.20 -8.73
N LEU A 120 8.51 -3.70 -9.49
CA LEU A 120 8.33 -2.26 -9.68
C LEU A 120 8.02 -1.57 -8.34
N PRO A 121 8.71 -0.47 -8.00
CA PRO A 121 8.39 0.27 -6.78
C PRO A 121 6.96 0.82 -6.85
N SER A 122 6.20 0.65 -5.77
CA SER A 122 4.82 1.14 -5.67
C SER A 122 4.66 2.62 -5.99
N VAL A 123 5.64 3.45 -5.58
CA VAL A 123 5.68 4.89 -5.87
C VAL A 123 5.74 5.18 -7.37
N VAL A 124 6.42 4.34 -8.17
CA VAL A 124 6.54 4.55 -9.62
C VAL A 124 5.20 4.36 -10.30
N ILE A 125 4.45 3.32 -9.92
CA ILE A 125 3.12 3.03 -10.48
C ILE A 125 2.13 4.13 -10.08
N GLY A 126 2.15 4.57 -8.82
CA GLY A 126 1.32 5.70 -8.35
C GLY A 126 1.63 7.00 -9.08
N PHE A 127 2.90 7.32 -9.29
CA PHE A 127 3.32 8.51 -10.03
C PHE A 127 2.94 8.43 -11.51
N PHE A 128 3.10 7.27 -12.14
CA PHE A 128 2.64 7.03 -13.51
C PHE A 128 1.12 7.24 -13.64
N GLY A 129 0.34 6.74 -12.68
CA GLY A 129 -1.10 6.98 -12.60
C GLY A 129 -1.46 8.47 -12.54
N MET A 130 -0.67 9.27 -11.83
CA MET A 130 -0.89 10.70 -11.68
C MET A 130 -0.45 11.51 -12.90
N VAL A 131 0.72 11.20 -13.48
CA VAL A 131 1.33 12.04 -14.53
C VAL A 131 0.93 11.62 -15.94
N VAL A 132 0.64 10.34 -16.16
CA VAL A 132 0.32 9.81 -17.50
C VAL A 132 -1.15 9.44 -17.60
N VAL A 133 -1.63 8.59 -16.68
CA VAL A 133 -3.00 8.05 -16.78
C VAL A 133 -4.04 9.12 -16.47
N ALA A 134 -3.82 9.97 -15.46
CA ALA A 134 -4.80 10.98 -15.09
C ALA A 134 -5.02 12.04 -16.19
N PRO A 135 -3.99 12.62 -16.86
CA PRO A 135 -4.22 13.52 -17.98
C PRO A 135 -4.86 12.82 -19.18
N PHE A 136 -4.44 11.59 -19.48
CA PHE A 136 -5.04 10.78 -20.55
C PHE A 136 -6.56 10.58 -20.34
N LEU A 137 -6.97 10.24 -19.11
CA LEU A 137 -8.39 10.08 -18.79
C LEU A 137 -9.16 11.41 -18.89
N GLN A 138 -8.54 12.54 -18.53
CA GLN A 138 -9.17 13.87 -18.66
C GLN A 138 -9.46 14.20 -20.12
N GLU A 139 -8.48 13.99 -21.00
CA GLU A 139 -8.62 14.30 -22.43
C GLU A 139 -9.62 13.36 -23.13
N VAL A 140 -9.57 12.06 -22.82
CA VAL A 140 -10.43 11.07 -23.49
C VAL A 140 -11.88 11.15 -23.04
N PHE A 141 -12.13 11.39 -21.75
CA PHE A 141 -13.49 11.37 -21.18
C PHE A 141 -14.07 12.76 -20.89
N ASP A 142 -13.33 13.83 -21.19
CA ASP A 142 -13.72 15.23 -20.90
C ASP A 142 -14.14 15.42 -19.42
N ILE A 143 -13.36 14.85 -18.51
CA ILE A 143 -13.60 14.90 -17.06
C ILE A 143 -12.72 15.94 -16.38
N PRO A 144 -13.18 16.59 -15.30
CA PRO A 144 -12.45 17.66 -14.63
C PRO A 144 -11.17 17.18 -13.92
N THR A 145 -11.08 15.89 -13.57
CA THR A 145 -9.88 15.31 -12.95
C THR A 145 -9.75 13.83 -13.24
N GLY A 146 -8.54 13.42 -13.59
CA GLY A 146 -8.17 12.02 -13.72
C GLY A 146 -7.70 11.38 -12.41
N LEU A 147 -7.59 12.17 -11.33
CA LEU A 147 -7.29 11.66 -9.99
C LEU A 147 -8.59 11.20 -9.32
N ASN A 148 -9.16 10.13 -9.87
CA ASN A 148 -10.44 9.58 -9.46
C ASN A 148 -10.32 8.11 -9.04
N THR A 149 -11.40 7.57 -8.48
CA THR A 149 -11.48 6.20 -7.97
C THR A 149 -11.14 5.16 -9.04
N LEU A 150 -11.54 5.38 -10.30
CA LEU A 150 -11.26 4.44 -11.39
C LEU A 150 -9.75 4.34 -11.64
N ASN A 151 -9.08 5.48 -11.82
CA ASN A 151 -7.63 5.52 -12.01
C ASN A 151 -6.90 4.84 -10.84
N ALA A 152 -7.24 5.22 -9.61
CA ALA A 152 -6.65 4.62 -8.41
C ALA A 152 -6.86 3.09 -8.35
N SER A 153 -8.04 2.59 -8.72
CA SER A 153 -8.36 1.17 -8.72
C SER A 153 -7.57 0.39 -9.77
N VAL A 154 -7.43 0.94 -10.99
CA VAL A 154 -6.65 0.29 -12.05
C VAL A 154 -5.17 0.28 -11.71
N MET A 155 -4.63 1.39 -11.18
CA MET A 155 -3.23 1.45 -10.76
C MET A 155 -2.96 0.47 -9.62
N LEU A 156 -3.86 0.38 -8.63
CA LEU A 156 -3.73 -0.59 -7.54
C LEU A 156 -3.87 -2.04 -8.03
N ALA A 157 -4.70 -2.31 -9.04
CA ALA A 157 -4.83 -3.65 -9.60
C ALA A 157 -3.57 -4.13 -10.36
N LEU A 158 -2.75 -3.20 -10.83
CA LEU A 158 -1.47 -3.49 -11.48
C LEU A 158 -0.33 -3.75 -10.49
N MET A 159 -0.49 -3.31 -9.24
CA MET A 159 0.46 -3.50 -8.15
C MET A 159 0.25 -4.85 -7.46
#